data_AF-A0AAU7LRS1-F1
#
_entry.id   AF-A0AAU7LRS1-F1
#
_cell.length_a   1.000
_cell.length_b   1.000
_cell.length_c   1.000
_cell.angle_alpha   90.00
_cell.angle_beta   90.00
_cell.angle_gamma   90.00
#
_symmetry.space_group_name_H-M   'P 1'
#
loop_
_entity.id
_entity.type
_entity.pdbx_description
1 polymer ?
#
loop_
_entity_poly.entity_id
_entity_poly.type
_entity_poly.pdbx_seq_one_letter_code
_entity_poly.pdbx_strand_id
1 'polypeptide(L)'
;MKFALKSLNGLVLAGLLATAGAGAMAQGTDAAPAALNPGTSSTATHNAKPHHGEHRMGRHDPAQMQARMAKHQAELKAKLKITPAQEGAWTAFTAAMQPPARMMGQRPTPEQRAEFDKLTTPERIDKMRALRTQRMTEMNAEMDKRGEATKAFYAALSLEQQKTFDAEHKKMGRQGGRGHHEGGMMHPKG
;
A
#
# COMPACT_ATOMS: atom_id res chain seq x y z
N MET A 1 -24.89 -25.94 -40.91
CA MET A 1 -25.02 -24.48 -40.95
C MET A 1 -23.97 -23.89 -40.02
N LYS A 2 -23.05 -23.06 -40.53
CA LYS A 2 -21.98 -22.40 -39.77
C LYS A 2 -22.44 -20.98 -39.46
N PHE A 3 -22.48 -20.57 -38.19
CA PHE A 3 -22.58 -19.15 -37.84
C PHE A 3 -21.52 -18.80 -36.78
N ALA A 4 -20.70 -17.82 -37.15
CA ALA A 4 -19.49 -17.37 -36.50
C ALA A 4 -19.78 -16.37 -35.37
N LEU A 5 -19.01 -16.46 -34.29
CA LEU A 5 -18.91 -15.43 -33.25
C LEU A 5 -18.25 -14.18 -33.82
N LYS A 6 -18.85 -13.00 -33.60
CA LYS A 6 -18.19 -11.70 -33.72
C LYS A 6 -17.93 -11.16 -32.33
N SER A 7 -16.67 -11.03 -31.94
CA SER A 7 -16.23 -10.22 -30.81
C SER A 7 -16.20 -8.75 -31.23
N LEU A 8 -16.75 -7.87 -30.39
CA LEU A 8 -16.60 -6.42 -30.54
C LEU A 8 -15.49 -5.94 -29.60
N ASN A 9 -14.44 -5.35 -30.19
CA ASN A 9 -13.44 -4.54 -29.50
C ASN A 9 -13.75 -3.05 -29.73
N GLY A 10 -13.55 -2.23 -28.69
CA GLY A 10 -13.52 -0.76 -28.75
C GLY A 10 -14.08 -0.18 -27.44
N LEU A 11 -13.55 0.87 -26.81
CA LEU A 11 -12.62 1.91 -27.22
C LEU A 11 -12.22 2.66 -25.92
N VAL A 12 -10.95 3.02 -25.70
CA VAL A 12 -10.53 3.88 -24.56
C VAL A 12 -9.66 5.02 -25.07
N LEU A 13 -10.10 6.24 -24.82
CA LEU A 13 -9.36 7.49 -24.99
C LEU A 13 -8.74 7.89 -23.64
N ALA A 14 -7.43 8.15 -23.62
CA ALA A 14 -6.75 8.75 -22.48
C ALA A 14 -5.79 9.85 -22.98
N GLY A 15 -6.05 11.09 -22.57
CA GLY A 15 -5.11 12.21 -22.70
C GLY A 15 -4.26 12.32 -21.44
N LEU A 16 -2.94 12.45 -21.60
CA LEU A 16 -1.97 12.53 -20.51
C LEU A 16 -1.12 13.78 -20.69
N LEU A 17 -1.22 14.72 -19.75
CA LEU A 17 -0.30 15.86 -19.63
C LEU A 17 0.83 15.49 -18.65
N ALA A 18 2.06 15.63 -19.13
CA ALA A 18 3.28 15.45 -18.34
C ALA A 18 3.81 16.82 -17.90
N THR A 19 4.21 16.94 -16.64
CA THR A 19 5.09 18.03 -16.18
C THR A 19 6.17 17.44 -15.27
N ALA A 20 7.42 17.63 -15.69
CA ALA A 20 8.65 17.31 -14.98
C ALA A 20 9.25 18.59 -14.36
N GLY A 21 10.04 18.43 -13.30
CA GLY A 21 10.94 19.45 -12.74
C GLY A 21 11.45 18.97 -11.37
N ALA A 22 12.64 18.36 -11.29
CA ALA A 22 13.99 18.96 -11.20
C ALA A 22 14.31 19.43 -9.76
N GLY A 23 15.34 18.82 -9.17
CA GLY A 23 15.80 19.07 -7.80
C GLY A 23 16.85 20.18 -7.67
N ALA A 24 17.27 20.45 -6.43
CA ALA A 24 18.51 21.14 -6.10
C ALA A 24 18.96 20.80 -4.67
N MET A 25 20.27 20.65 -4.50
CA MET A 25 20.99 20.18 -3.32
C MET A 25 21.51 21.34 -2.45
N ALA A 26 21.64 21.03 -1.16
CA ALA A 26 22.45 21.58 -0.04
C ALA A 26 23.34 22.83 -0.22
N GLN A 27 23.45 23.61 0.87
CA GLN A 27 24.71 24.11 1.44
C GLN A 27 24.53 24.54 2.91
N GLY A 28 25.51 24.18 3.76
CA GLY A 28 25.61 24.55 5.17
C GLY A 28 26.81 25.46 5.47
N THR A 29 27.25 25.44 6.74
CA THR A 29 28.33 26.24 7.42
C THR A 29 27.85 27.61 7.93
N ASP A 30 28.29 28.18 9.05
CA ASP A 30 29.14 27.81 10.21
C ASP A 30 28.96 28.96 11.23
N ALA A 31 29.07 28.71 12.54
CA ALA A 31 29.74 29.60 13.51
C ALA A 31 29.52 29.10 14.96
N ALA A 32 30.64 29.00 15.67
CA ALA A 32 30.83 28.38 16.98
C ALA A 32 30.80 29.43 18.14
N PRO A 33 31.44 29.22 19.31
CA PRO A 33 30.76 28.94 20.58
C PRO A 33 31.03 29.98 21.68
N ALA A 34 30.29 29.94 22.79
CA ALA A 34 30.72 30.60 24.03
C ALA A 34 30.33 29.76 25.25
N ALA A 35 31.37 29.36 25.98
CA ALA A 35 31.35 28.60 27.22
C ALA A 35 30.84 29.45 28.39
N LEU A 36 30.36 28.78 29.46
CA LEU A 36 30.67 29.04 30.87
C LEU A 36 30.09 27.88 31.73
N ASN A 37 30.98 27.15 32.40
CA ASN A 37 30.75 26.13 33.43
C ASN A 37 30.78 26.80 34.84
N PRO A 38 30.68 26.08 35.97
CA PRO A 38 29.84 24.93 36.35
C PRO A 38 29.09 25.20 37.69
N GLY A 39 28.06 24.41 38.03
CA GLY A 39 27.36 24.50 39.32
C GLY A 39 26.78 23.15 39.73
N THR A 40 27.43 22.52 40.69
CA THR A 40 27.15 21.20 41.27
C THR A 40 25.81 21.13 41.99
N SER A 41 25.04 20.06 41.75
CA SER A 41 24.16 19.42 42.76
C SER A 41 23.83 17.99 42.32
N SER A 42 24.50 17.05 42.97
CA SER A 42 24.32 15.61 42.91
C SER A 42 23.11 15.16 43.71
N THR A 43 22.15 14.46 43.10
CA THR A 43 21.31 13.48 43.81
C THR A 43 20.79 12.40 42.86
N ALA A 44 21.04 11.16 43.28
CA ALA A 44 20.22 9.96 43.09
C ALA A 44 20.06 9.37 41.67
N THR A 45 20.93 8.39 41.44
CA THR A 45 20.76 7.15 40.66
C THR A 45 19.31 6.66 40.53
N HIS A 46 18.71 6.86 39.36
CA HIS A 46 17.73 5.92 38.82
C HIS A 46 18.23 5.40 37.49
N ASN A 47 18.81 4.19 37.53
CA ASN A 47 19.13 3.38 36.37
C ASN A 47 17.81 2.89 35.73
N ALA A 48 17.04 3.81 35.16
CA ALA A 48 15.98 3.49 34.23
C ALA A 48 16.60 3.51 32.84
N LYS A 49 17.14 2.37 32.40
CA LYS A 49 17.38 2.14 30.97
C LYS A 49 16.07 2.50 30.26
N PRO A 50 16.05 3.49 29.35
CA PRO A 50 14.92 3.62 28.45
C PRO A 50 14.95 2.34 27.63
N HIS A 51 14.03 1.42 27.93
CA HIS A 51 13.73 0.35 27.00
C HIS A 51 13.30 1.04 25.71
N HIS A 52 14.22 1.15 24.76
CA HIS A 52 13.96 1.43 23.36
C HIS A 52 13.14 0.26 22.80
N GLY A 53 11.90 0.14 23.26
CA GLY A 53 10.82 -0.58 22.59
C GLY A 53 10.23 0.31 21.51
N GLU A 54 11.07 1.03 20.77
CA GLU A 54 10.67 1.62 19.50
C GLU A 54 10.66 0.49 18.47
N HIS A 55 9.77 -0.50 18.67
CA HIS A 55 9.16 -1.18 17.54
C HIS A 55 8.28 -0.13 16.85
N ARG A 56 8.95 0.81 16.17
CA ARG A 56 8.35 1.70 15.19
C ARG A 56 7.80 0.76 14.12
N MET A 57 6.57 0.30 14.31
CA MET A 57 5.79 -0.41 13.30
C MET A 57 5.98 0.36 12.01
N GLY A 58 6.80 -0.22 11.13
CA GLY A 58 7.51 0.51 10.10
C GLY A 58 6.54 1.36 9.32
N ARG A 59 6.64 2.68 9.47
CA ARG A 59 5.94 3.63 8.61
C ARG A 59 6.55 3.41 7.23
N HIS A 60 6.00 2.47 6.46
CA HIS A 60 6.43 2.28 5.09
C HIS A 60 6.09 3.57 4.37
N ASP A 61 7.16 4.28 3.99
CA ASP A 61 7.07 5.50 3.22
C ASP A 61 6.20 5.24 1.99
N PRO A 62 5.08 5.98 1.82
CA PRO A 62 4.21 5.84 0.67
C PRO A 62 4.98 5.92 -0.66
N ALA A 63 6.04 6.72 -0.73
CA ALA A 63 6.89 6.83 -1.90
C ALA A 63 7.65 5.52 -2.19
N GLN A 64 8.17 4.85 -1.15
CA GLN A 64 8.85 3.55 -1.32
C GLN A 64 7.88 2.45 -1.77
N MET A 65 6.64 2.46 -1.27
CA MET A 65 5.61 1.52 -1.71
C MET A 65 5.25 1.74 -3.18
N GLN A 66 5.04 3.00 -3.59
CA GLN A 66 4.78 3.36 -4.99
C GLN A 66 5.94 2.96 -5.90
N ALA A 67 7.19 3.21 -5.48
CA ALA A 67 8.37 2.82 -6.25
C ALA A 67 8.46 1.29 -6.46
N ARG A 68 8.17 0.49 -5.42
CA ARG A 68 8.13 -0.98 -5.52
C ARG A 68 7.03 -1.46 -6.47
N MET A 69 5.84 -0.85 -6.39
CA MET A 69 4.73 -1.16 -7.29
C MET A 69 5.07 -0.84 -8.74
N ALA A 70 5.63 0.35 -8.99
CA ALA A 70 6.06 0.78 -10.32
C ALA A 70 7.15 -0.14 -10.89
N LYS A 71 8.14 -0.51 -10.07
CA LYS A 71 9.18 -1.48 -10.44
C LYS A 71 8.58 -2.83 -10.82
N HIS A 72 7.68 -3.37 -10.00
CA HIS A 72 7.03 -4.65 -10.28
C HIS A 72 6.20 -4.60 -11.58
N GLN A 73 5.47 -3.52 -11.79
CA GLN A 73 4.71 -3.30 -13.03
C GLN A 73 5.64 -3.23 -14.24
N ALA A 74 6.76 -2.51 -14.17
CA ALA A 74 7.74 -2.43 -15.26
C ALA A 74 8.36 -3.81 -15.58
N GLU A 75 8.76 -4.56 -14.56
CA GLU A 75 9.29 -5.92 -14.72
C GLU A 75 8.26 -6.87 -15.34
N LEU A 76 7.01 -6.83 -14.89
CA LEU A 76 5.95 -7.65 -15.45
C LEU A 76 5.65 -7.27 -16.90
N LYS A 77 5.59 -5.97 -17.21
CA LYS A 77 5.41 -5.48 -18.59
C LYS A 77 6.49 -5.99 -19.52
N ALA A 78 7.75 -5.94 -19.08
CA ALA A 78 8.89 -6.42 -19.84
C ALA A 78 8.85 -7.94 -20.06
N LYS A 79 8.55 -8.73 -19.01
CA LYS A 79 8.39 -10.19 -19.11
C LYS A 79 7.29 -10.60 -20.06
N LEU A 80 6.16 -9.89 -20.03
CA LEU A 80 5.02 -10.15 -20.92
C LEU A 80 5.25 -9.62 -22.34
N LYS A 81 6.30 -8.82 -22.59
CA LYS A 81 6.56 -8.18 -23.88
C LYS A 81 5.28 -7.54 -24.45
N ILE A 82 4.65 -6.69 -23.63
CA ILE A 82 3.40 -6.01 -23.99
C ILE A 82 3.57 -5.27 -25.33
N THR A 83 2.66 -5.53 -26.25
CA THR A 83 2.66 -4.92 -27.58
C THR A 83 1.92 -3.58 -27.58
N PRO A 84 2.15 -2.68 -28.56
CA PRO A 84 1.41 -1.42 -28.67
C PRO A 84 -0.11 -1.60 -28.68
N ALA A 85 -0.62 -2.69 -29.26
CA ALA A 85 -2.04 -3.01 -29.29
C ALA A 85 -2.61 -3.39 -27.90
N GLN A 86 -1.76 -3.83 -26.96
CA GLN A 86 -2.14 -4.25 -25.61
C GLN A 86 -1.94 -3.16 -24.55
N GLU A 87 -1.32 -2.02 -24.91
CA GLU A 87 -1.01 -0.92 -23.99
C GLU A 87 -2.25 -0.36 -23.29
N GLY A 88 -3.39 -0.30 -24.00
CA GLY A 88 -4.66 0.12 -23.41
C GLY A 88 -5.12 -0.81 -22.29
N ALA A 89 -5.08 -2.13 -22.52
CA ALA A 89 -5.44 -3.13 -21.52
C ALA A 89 -4.45 -3.15 -20.34
N TRP A 90 -3.16 -2.98 -20.62
CA TRP A 90 -2.11 -2.87 -19.59
C TRP A 90 -2.33 -1.65 -18.67
N THR A 91 -2.66 -0.50 -19.25
CA THR A 91 -2.91 0.74 -18.50
C THR A 91 -4.15 0.59 -17.61
N ALA A 92 -5.24 0.03 -18.13
CA ALA A 92 -6.45 -0.22 -17.34
C ALA A 92 -6.19 -1.17 -16.16
N PHE A 93 -5.44 -2.26 -16.40
CA PHE A 93 -5.03 -3.21 -15.37
C PHE A 93 -4.21 -2.54 -14.26
N THR A 94 -3.13 -1.85 -14.63
CA THR A 94 -2.22 -1.24 -13.65
C THR A 94 -2.87 -0.12 -12.84
N ALA A 95 -3.80 0.63 -13.44
CA ALA A 95 -4.61 1.63 -12.75
C ALA A 95 -5.52 0.99 -11.69
N ALA A 96 -6.18 -0.13 -12.01
CA ALA A 96 -7.04 -0.85 -11.05
C ALA A 96 -6.25 -1.48 -9.89
N MET A 97 -4.98 -1.83 -10.11
CA MET A 97 -4.12 -2.42 -9.08
C MET A 97 -3.56 -1.40 -8.07
N GLN A 98 -3.74 -0.09 -8.30
CA GLN A 98 -3.28 0.92 -7.35
C GLN A 98 -4.06 0.81 -6.02
N PRO A 99 -3.38 0.95 -4.86
CA PRO A 99 -4.07 1.10 -3.59
C PRO A 99 -4.97 2.34 -3.60
N PRO A 100 -6.23 2.25 -3.14
CA PRO A 100 -7.07 3.44 -3.02
C PRO A 100 -6.47 4.40 -2.00
N ALA A 101 -6.52 5.70 -2.28
CA ALA A 101 -5.86 6.74 -1.47
C ALA A 101 -6.22 6.69 0.03
N ARG A 102 -7.47 6.32 0.35
CA ARG A 102 -7.95 6.14 1.73
C ARG A 102 -7.27 4.99 2.49
N MET A 103 -6.78 3.97 1.79
CA MET A 103 -6.06 2.84 2.40
C MET A 103 -4.57 3.13 2.60
N MET A 104 -4.04 4.22 2.03
CA MET A 104 -2.65 4.66 2.18
C MET A 104 -2.40 5.36 3.54
N GLY A 105 -2.97 4.82 4.62
CA GLY A 105 -2.65 5.25 5.98
C GLY A 105 -3.30 6.57 6.41
N GLN A 106 -4.52 6.89 5.94
CA GLN A 106 -5.28 8.00 6.51
C GLN A 106 -5.55 7.73 7.99
N ARG A 107 -4.83 8.47 8.85
CA ARG A 107 -5.06 8.45 10.29
C ARG A 107 -6.34 9.23 10.61
N PRO A 108 -7.01 8.84 11.71
CA PRO A 108 -7.88 9.67 12.51
C PRO A 108 -7.74 11.17 12.29
N THR A 109 -8.63 11.91 11.62
CA THR A 109 -8.52 13.38 11.72
C THR A 109 -8.75 13.80 13.18
N PRO A 110 -8.20 14.93 13.65
CA PRO A 110 -8.45 15.39 15.02
C PRO A 110 -9.94 15.49 15.35
N GLU A 111 -10.76 15.91 14.39
CA GLU A 111 -12.21 16.02 14.51
C GLU A 111 -12.86 14.65 14.69
N GLN A 112 -12.46 13.67 13.87
CA GLN A 112 -12.93 12.29 14.00
C GLN A 112 -12.58 11.71 15.37
N ARG A 113 -11.38 12.00 15.90
CA ARG A 113 -10.99 11.56 17.25
C ARG A 113 -11.85 12.22 18.33
N ALA A 114 -12.06 13.53 18.24
CA ALA A 114 -12.91 14.26 19.17
C ALA A 114 -14.36 13.77 19.16
N GLU A 115 -14.89 13.33 18.01
CA GLU A 115 -16.19 12.67 17.94
C GLU A 115 -16.21 11.34 18.71
N PHE A 116 -15.13 10.57 18.67
CA PHE A 116 -15.02 9.30 19.40
C PHE A 116 -14.93 9.48 20.92
N ASP A 117 -14.31 10.58 21.36
CA ASP A 117 -14.17 10.91 22.78
C ASP A 117 -15.50 11.31 23.42
N LYS A 118 -16.42 11.89 22.64
CA LYS A 118 -17.77 12.27 23.09
C LYS A 118 -18.75 11.10 23.22
N LEU A 119 -18.43 9.94 22.66
CA LEU A 119 -19.30 8.77 22.70
C LEU A 119 -19.13 8.02 24.02
N THR A 120 -20.24 7.54 24.57
CA THR A 120 -20.21 6.54 25.64
C THR A 120 -19.59 5.23 25.13
N THR A 121 -19.14 4.37 26.05
CA THR A 121 -18.49 3.09 25.68
C THR A 121 -19.36 2.21 24.77
N PRO A 122 -20.67 2.01 25.01
CA PRO A 122 -21.53 1.23 24.11
C PRO A 122 -21.64 1.86 22.71
N GLU A 123 -21.88 3.17 22.62
CA GLU A 123 -21.99 3.88 21.34
C GLU A 123 -20.68 3.84 20.55
N ARG A 124 -19.54 3.92 21.25
CA ARG A 124 -18.22 3.77 20.64
C ARG A 124 -18.04 2.39 20.01
N ILE A 125 -18.47 1.33 20.69
CA ILE A 125 -18.42 -0.04 20.15
C ILE A 125 -19.25 -0.14 18.87
N ASP A 126 -20.45 0.42 18.87
CA ASP A 126 -21.34 0.39 17.71
C ASP A 126 -20.79 1.22 16.53
N LYS A 127 -20.24 2.41 16.79
CA LYS A 127 -19.57 3.22 15.75
C LYS A 127 -18.36 2.48 15.16
N MET A 128 -17.56 1.82 15.98
CA MET A 128 -16.42 1.02 15.51
C MET A 128 -16.87 -0.21 14.70
N ARG A 129 -17.99 -0.85 15.07
CA ARG A 129 -18.61 -1.91 14.27
C ARG A 129 -19.04 -1.37 12.91
N ALA A 130 -19.73 -0.24 12.87
CA ALA A 130 -20.19 0.38 11.63
C ALA A 130 -19.03 0.74 10.69
N LEU A 131 -17.98 1.40 11.20
CA LEU A 131 -16.80 1.75 10.40
C LEU A 131 -16.07 0.52 9.87
N ARG A 132 -15.98 -0.56 10.66
CA ARG A 132 -15.37 -1.82 10.21
C ARG A 132 -16.20 -2.44 9.08
N THR A 133 -17.52 -2.51 9.24
CA THR A 133 -18.40 -3.02 8.19
C THR A 133 -18.25 -2.22 6.89
N GLN A 134 -18.30 -0.89 6.98
CA GLN A 134 -18.09 0.00 5.84
C GLN A 134 -16.75 -0.28 5.15
N ARG A 135 -15.65 -0.34 5.91
CA ARG A 135 -14.32 -0.66 5.36
C ARG A 135 -14.29 -2.02 4.66
N MET A 136 -14.93 -3.04 5.21
CA MET A 136 -14.97 -4.37 4.61
C MET A 136 -15.77 -4.36 3.30
N THR A 137 -16.94 -3.72 3.27
CA THR A 137 -17.74 -3.56 2.06
C THR A 137 -16.95 -2.86 0.95
N GLU A 138 -16.28 -1.77 1.31
CA GLU A 138 -15.43 -0.99 0.42
C GLU A 138 -14.22 -1.77 -0.11
N MET A 139 -13.58 -2.55 0.75
CA MET A 139 -12.46 -3.41 0.37
C MET A 139 -12.92 -4.49 -0.60
N ASN A 140 -14.07 -5.13 -0.35
CA ASN A 140 -14.63 -6.14 -1.24
C ASN A 140 -14.90 -5.57 -2.63
N ALA A 141 -15.54 -4.40 -2.71
CA ALA A 141 -15.79 -3.73 -3.98
C ALA A 141 -14.50 -3.43 -4.77
N GLU A 142 -13.42 -3.01 -4.08
CA GLU A 142 -12.14 -2.77 -4.75
C GLU A 142 -11.45 -4.08 -5.19
N MET A 143 -11.61 -5.17 -4.42
CA MET A 143 -11.13 -6.50 -4.83
C MET A 143 -11.87 -7.00 -6.07
N ASP A 144 -13.18 -6.83 -6.13
CA ASP A 144 -13.98 -7.22 -7.29
C ASP A 144 -13.54 -6.44 -8.54
N LYS A 145 -13.38 -5.12 -8.42
CA LYS A 145 -12.87 -4.27 -9.51
C LYS A 145 -11.49 -4.71 -10.00
N ARG A 146 -10.58 -5.06 -9.08
CA ARG A 146 -9.26 -5.61 -9.42
C ARG A 146 -9.38 -6.97 -10.13
N GLY A 147 -10.28 -7.83 -9.65
CA GLY A 147 -10.57 -9.11 -10.27
C GLY A 147 -11.04 -8.95 -11.72
N GLU A 148 -12.01 -8.06 -11.96
CA GLU A 148 -12.52 -7.78 -13.31
C GLU A 148 -11.45 -7.17 -14.23
N ALA A 149 -10.66 -6.21 -13.73
CA ALA A 149 -9.54 -5.66 -14.52
C ALA A 149 -8.49 -6.72 -14.87
N THR A 150 -8.23 -7.67 -13.96
CA THR A 150 -7.31 -8.80 -14.20
C THR A 150 -7.85 -9.73 -15.28
N LYS A 151 -9.14 -10.11 -15.20
CA LYS A 151 -9.79 -10.97 -16.20
C LYS A 151 -9.79 -10.31 -17.58
N ALA A 152 -10.12 -9.01 -17.65
CA ALA A 152 -10.12 -8.26 -18.90
C ALA A 152 -8.72 -8.17 -19.52
N PHE A 153 -7.69 -7.90 -18.71
CA PHE A 153 -6.31 -7.89 -19.18
C PHE A 153 -5.86 -9.27 -19.66
N TYR A 154 -6.18 -10.32 -18.90
CA TYR A 154 -5.85 -11.71 -19.26
C TYR A 154 -6.46 -12.12 -20.61
N ALA A 155 -7.68 -11.68 -20.91
CA ALA A 155 -8.34 -11.93 -22.20
C ALA A 155 -7.64 -11.22 -23.38
N ALA A 156 -6.91 -10.12 -23.13
CA ALA A 156 -6.14 -9.40 -24.14
C ALA A 156 -4.73 -9.98 -24.37
N LEU A 157 -4.28 -10.92 -23.52
CA LEU A 157 -2.98 -11.58 -23.63
C LEU A 157 -3.01 -12.76 -24.62
N SER A 158 -1.88 -13.00 -25.29
CA SER A 158 -1.68 -14.24 -26.04
C SER A 158 -1.50 -15.44 -25.10
N LEU A 159 -1.63 -16.66 -25.62
CA LEU A 159 -1.46 -17.88 -24.82
C LEU A 159 -0.08 -17.98 -24.14
N GLU A 160 0.98 -17.50 -24.80
CA GLU A 160 2.33 -17.47 -24.22
C GLU A 160 2.43 -16.44 -23.08
N GLN A 161 1.83 -15.26 -23.27
CA GLN A 161 1.80 -14.21 -22.26
C GLN A 161 0.95 -14.63 -21.05
N GLN A 162 -0.17 -15.31 -21.26
CA GLN A 162 -1.01 -15.86 -20.20
C GLN A 162 -0.24 -16.85 -19.31
N LYS A 163 0.53 -17.78 -19.91
CA LYS A 163 1.40 -18.70 -19.15
C LYS A 163 2.43 -17.96 -18.30
N THR A 164 3.04 -16.91 -18.86
CA THR A 164 3.98 -16.05 -18.12
C THR A 164 3.29 -15.32 -16.97
N PHE A 165 2.11 -14.76 -17.24
CA PHE A 165 1.30 -14.05 -16.25
C PHE A 165 0.91 -14.95 -15.07
N ASP A 166 0.44 -16.18 -15.35
CA ASP A 166 0.09 -17.17 -14.34
C ASP A 166 1.28 -17.57 -13.47
N ALA A 167 2.46 -17.75 -14.09
CA ALA A 167 3.68 -18.09 -13.38
C ALA A 167 4.11 -16.97 -12.41
N GLU A 168 3.97 -15.70 -12.82
CA GLU A 168 4.27 -14.55 -11.99
C GLU A 168 3.22 -14.38 -10.87
N HIS A 169 1.94 -14.58 -11.14
CA HIS A 169 0.88 -14.53 -10.11
C HIS A 169 1.03 -15.61 -9.03
N LYS A 170 1.43 -16.83 -9.40
CA LYS A 170 1.69 -17.91 -8.43
C LYS A 170 2.81 -17.58 -7.46
N LYS A 171 3.82 -16.81 -7.87
CA LYS A 171 4.93 -16.38 -6.99
C LYS A 171 4.46 -15.39 -5.94
N MET A 172 3.57 -14.46 -6.31
CA MET A 172 3.00 -13.49 -5.36
C MET A 172 2.20 -14.17 -4.24
N GLY A 173 1.41 -15.19 -4.56
CA GLY A 173 0.65 -15.95 -3.55
C GLY A 173 1.52 -16.72 -2.55
N ARG A 174 2.77 -17.06 -2.90
CA ARG A 174 3.70 -17.78 -2.01
C ARG A 174 4.47 -16.85 -1.06
N GLN A 175 4.55 -15.55 -1.36
CA GLN A 175 5.26 -14.57 -0.53
C GLN A 175 4.40 -13.96 0.58
N GLY A 176 3.07 -14.02 0.48
CA GLY A 176 2.15 -13.54 1.53
C GLY A 176 1.91 -14.50 2.70
N GLY A 177 2.40 -15.75 2.63
CA GLY A 177 2.11 -16.81 3.62
C GLY A 177 3.22 -17.08 4.64
N ARG A 178 4.31 -16.28 4.65
CA ARG A 178 5.45 -16.47 5.57
C ARG A 178 5.75 -15.19 6.34
N GLY A 179 4.90 -14.86 7.30
CA GLY A 179 5.15 -13.80 8.25
C GLY A 179 4.06 -13.72 9.29
N HIS A 180 4.39 -14.10 10.53
CA HIS A 180 3.64 -13.84 11.78
C HIS A 180 2.59 -14.87 12.25
N HIS A 181 3.00 -16.12 12.45
CA HIS A 181 2.35 -17.05 13.41
C HIS A 181 3.36 -17.64 14.40
N GLU A 182 4.33 -16.85 14.85
CA GLU A 182 5.23 -17.25 15.94
C GLU A 182 5.22 -16.14 17.01
N GLY A 183 4.18 -16.18 17.83
CA GLY A 183 4.00 -15.36 19.02
C GLY A 183 3.18 -16.18 19.99
N GLY A 184 3.87 -16.92 20.86
CA GLY A 184 3.32 -18.00 21.66
C GLY A 184 2.18 -17.57 22.59
N MET A 185 1.06 -18.29 22.51
CA MET A 185 0.14 -18.44 23.64
C MET A 185 0.70 -19.52 24.56
N MET A 186 1.53 -19.12 25.52
CA MET A 186 1.77 -19.93 26.72
C MET A 186 0.46 -19.87 27.53
N HIS A 187 -0.37 -20.91 27.45
CA HIS A 187 -1.48 -21.09 28.39
C HIS A 187 -0.89 -21.41 29.77
N PRO A 188 -1.15 -20.62 30.83
CA PRO A 188 -0.89 -21.10 32.17
C PRO A 188 -1.95 -22.17 32.48
N LYS A 189 -1.51 -23.41 32.67
CA LYS A 189 -2.34 -24.44 33.31
C LYS A 189 -2.50 -24.06 34.77
N GLY A 190 -3.72 -23.73 35.16
CA GLY A 190 -4.22 -23.90 36.53
C GLY A 190 -4.92 -25.24 36.64
#